data_AF-A0A7W6WGI1-F1
#
_entry.id   AF-A0A7W6WGI1-F1
#
_cell.length_a   1.000
_cell.length_b   1.000
_cell.length_c   1.000
_cell.angle_alpha   90.00
_cell.angle_beta   90.00
_cell.angle_gamma   90.00
#
_symmetry.space_group_name_H-M   'P 1'
#
loop_
_entity.id
_entity.type
_entity.pdbx_description
1 polymer ?
#
loop_
_entity_poly.entity_id
_entity_poly.type
_entity_poly.pdbx_seq_one_letter_code
_entity_poly.pdbx_strand_id
1 'polypeptide(L)'
;MSRFVQIPDWTPGYINVCPRHIDILVECTACGETREFQRDRLSMAMRHALIADIEKRLKCTSCGEKAGKLRFGSYVTAIGDGSCSSQRTE
;
A
#
# COMPACT_ATOMS: atom_id res chain seq x y z
N MET A 1 -9.90 1.70 -16.97
CA MET A 1 -8.73 1.05 -16.34
C MET A 1 -8.42 1.78 -15.04
N SER A 2 -8.35 1.08 -13.92
CA SER A 2 -7.87 1.65 -12.65
C SER A 2 -6.34 1.69 -12.68
N ARG A 3 -5.76 2.84 -12.32
CA ARG A 3 -4.30 2.97 -12.14
C ARG A 3 -4.01 3.18 -10.67
N PHE A 4 -3.03 2.48 -10.15
CA PHE A 4 -2.54 2.76 -8.81
C PHE A 4 -1.69 4.04 -8.84
N VAL A 5 -1.99 4.97 -7.94
CA VAL A 5 -1.21 6.19 -7.75
C VAL A 5 -0.55 6.10 -6.39
N GLN A 6 0.77 5.91 -6.40
CA GLN A 6 1.56 5.93 -5.17
C GLN A 6 1.60 7.36 -4.61
N ILE A 7 1.46 7.49 -3.30
CA ILE A 7 1.73 8.75 -2.60
C ILE A 7 3.26 8.88 -2.44
N PRO A 8 3.89 9.92 -3.03
CA PRO A 8 5.33 10.13 -2.89
C PRO A 8 5.68 10.52 -1.44
N ASP A 9 6.86 10.11 -1.00
CA ASP A 9 7.48 10.51 0.29
C ASP A 9 6.70 10.21 1.57
N TRP A 10 5.64 9.40 1.48
CA TRP A 10 4.86 9.02 2.64
C TRP A 10 5.08 7.56 3.03
N THR A 11 5.65 7.36 4.20
CA THR A 11 5.80 6.04 4.85
C THR A 11 5.42 6.20 6.32
N PRO A 12 4.27 5.66 6.77
CA PRO A 12 3.75 5.92 8.11
C PRO A 12 4.55 5.31 9.28
N GLY A 13 5.67 4.62 8.99
CA GLY A 13 6.50 3.90 9.96
C GLY A 13 5.85 2.63 10.48
N TYR A 14 4.66 2.75 11.07
CA TYR A 14 3.85 1.63 11.57
C TYR A 14 2.61 1.40 10.71
N ILE A 15 2.16 0.14 10.63
CA ILE A 15 1.01 -0.23 9.81
C ILE A 15 -0.34 0.28 10.38
N ASN A 16 -0.45 0.46 11.70
CA ASN A 16 -1.67 0.99 12.34
C ASN A 16 -1.93 2.48 12.03
N VAL A 17 -0.89 3.25 11.71
CA VAL A 17 -1.00 4.67 11.36
C VAL A 17 -1.51 4.83 9.92
N CYS A 18 -1.43 3.78 9.10
CA CYS A 18 -1.96 3.80 7.74
C CYS A 18 -3.51 3.93 7.76
N PRO A 19 -4.09 5.03 7.23
CA PRO A 19 -5.52 5.23 7.17
C PRO A 19 -6.27 4.10 6.44
N ARG A 20 -7.58 4.00 6.72
CA ARG A 20 -8.39 2.90 6.17
C ARG A 20 -8.69 2.97 4.69
N HIS A 21 -8.69 4.17 4.13
CA HIS A 21 -9.00 4.47 2.73
C HIS A 21 -7.78 4.39 1.81
N ILE A 22 -6.60 4.06 2.33
CA ILE A 22 -5.37 3.93 1.55
C ILE A 22 -5.20 2.47 1.14
N ASP A 23 -4.97 2.29 -0.16
CA ASP A 23 -4.62 1.01 -0.74
C ASP A 23 -3.13 0.75 -0.57
N ILE A 24 -2.80 -0.47 -0.20
CA ILE A 24 -1.42 -0.90 0.03
C ILE A 24 -1.07 -1.95 -1.00
N LEU A 25 0.02 -1.72 -1.72
CA LEU A 25 0.61 -2.67 -2.65
C LEU A 25 1.95 -3.14 -2.12
N VAL A 26 2.26 -4.41 -2.27
CA VAL A 26 3.60 -4.95 -2.07
C VAL A 26 4.24 -5.14 -3.44
N GLU A 27 5.41 -4.57 -3.63
CA GLU A 27 6.24 -4.73 -4.81
C GLU A 27 7.45 -5.58 -4.42
N CYS A 28 7.68 -6.69 -5.12
CA CYS A 28 8.89 -7.46 -4.90
C CYS A 28 10.07 -6.82 -5.62
N THR A 29 11.13 -6.44 -4.90
CA THR A 29 12.32 -5.83 -5.51
C THR A 29 13.18 -6.83 -6.30
N ALA A 30 12.95 -8.13 -6.14
CA ALA A 30 13.67 -9.18 -6.86
C ALA A 30 13.05 -9.50 -8.22
N CYS A 31 11.71 -9.56 -8.31
CA CYS A 31 11.00 -9.92 -9.55
C CYS A 31 10.14 -8.81 -10.14
N GLY A 32 9.93 -7.70 -9.44
CA GLY A 32 9.05 -6.61 -9.86
C GLY A 32 7.56 -6.90 -9.75
N GLU A 33 7.17 -8.07 -9.23
CA GLU A 33 5.76 -8.44 -9.06
C GLU A 33 5.08 -7.52 -8.04
N THR A 34 3.91 -7.02 -8.39
CA THR A 34 3.10 -6.18 -7.49
C THR A 34 1.82 -6.90 -7.08
N ARG A 35 1.49 -6.84 -5.79
CA ARG A 35 0.29 -7.49 -5.22
C ARG A 35 -0.38 -6.64 -4.17
N GLU A 36 -1.70 -6.71 -4.10
CA GLU A 36 -2.44 -6.02 -3.07
C GLU A 36 -2.19 -6.63 -1.69
N PHE A 37 -1.91 -5.76 -0.73
CA PHE A 37 -1.65 -6.11 0.64
C PHE A 37 -2.84 -5.72 1.53
N GLN A 38 -3.57 -6.72 2.01
CA GLN A 38 -4.68 -6.50 2.93
C GLN A 38 -4.18 -6.52 4.38
N ARG A 39 -4.23 -5.37 5.05
CA ARG A 39 -3.88 -5.26 6.47
C ARG A 39 -4.72 -6.16 7.39
N ASP A 40 -5.96 -6.47 7.01
CA ASP A 40 -6.86 -7.29 7.81
C ASP A 40 -6.42 -8.76 7.88
N ARG A 41 -5.58 -9.21 6.93
CA ARG A 41 -4.94 -10.53 6.94
C ARG A 41 -3.77 -10.63 7.93
N LEU A 42 -3.29 -9.50 8.47
CA LEU A 42 -2.28 -9.52 9.52
C LEU A 42 -2.88 -9.96 10.85
N SER A 43 -2.14 -10.79 11.57
CA SER A 43 -2.45 -11.14 12.95
C SER A 43 -2.44 -9.90 13.84
N MET A 44 -3.18 -9.92 14.95
CA MET A 44 -3.29 -8.78 15.88
C MET A 44 -1.93 -8.28 16.37
N ALA A 45 -0.98 -9.19 16.59
CA ALA A 45 0.39 -8.85 17.00
C ALA A 45 1.14 -8.03 15.94
N MET A 46 0.86 -8.25 14.65
CA MET A 46 1.53 -7.55 13.54
C MET A 46 0.84 -6.25 13.15
N ARG A 47 -0.37 -5.97 13.66
CA ARG A 47 -1.09 -4.70 13.40
C ARG A 47 -0.41 -3.48 14.00
N HIS A 48 0.45 -3.66 15.00
CA HIS A 48 1.26 -2.61 15.60
C HIS A 48 2.73 -2.71 15.19
N ALA A 49 3.06 -3.55 14.21
CA ALA A 49 4.44 -3.71 13.76
C ALA A 49 4.85 -2.55 12.85
N LEU A 50 6.16 -2.31 12.86
CA LEU A 50 6.83 -1.43 11.90
C LEU A 50 6.70 -2.02 10.50
N ILE A 51 6.52 -1.16 9.51
CA ILE A 51 6.49 -1.52 8.08
C ILE A 51 7.77 -2.28 7.72
N ALA A 52 8.92 -1.81 8.17
CA ALA A 52 10.21 -2.47 7.93
C ALA A 52 10.29 -3.90 8.51
N ASP A 53 9.57 -4.21 9.59
CA ASP A 53 9.50 -5.59 10.13
C ASP A 53 8.56 -6.46 9.30
N ILE A 54 7.46 -5.89 8.82
CA ILE A 54 6.51 -6.57 7.92
C ILE A 54 7.18 -6.88 6.58
N GLU A 55 7.91 -5.92 5.99
CA GLU A 55 8.68 -6.08 4.74
C GLU A 55 9.70 -7.23 4.83
N LYS A 56 10.39 -7.39 5.95
CA LYS A 56 11.35 -8.51 6.17
C LYS A 56 10.68 -9.88 6.23
N ARG A 57 9.40 -9.94 6.61
CA ARG A 57 8.64 -11.20 6.74
C ARG A 57 7.86 -11.53 5.46
N LEU A 58 7.69 -10.56 4.56
CA LEU A 58 6.98 -10.73 3.31
C LEU A 58 7.81 -11.56 2.34
N LYS A 59 7.38 -12.81 2.12
CA LYS A 59 7.92 -13.70 1.10
C LYS A 59 7.11 -13.56 -0.19
N CYS A 60 7.79 -13.26 -1.29
CA CYS A 60 7.15 -13.28 -2.60
C CYS A 60 6.75 -14.71 -2.97
N THR A 61 5.50 -14.92 -3.41
CA THR A 61 5.05 -16.26 -3.81
C THR A 61 5.56 -16.67 -5.18
N SER A 62 5.92 -15.70 -6.04
CA SER A 62 6.38 -15.95 -7.41
C SER A 62 7.86 -16.34 -7.44
N CYS A 63 8.73 -15.59 -6.75
CA CYS A 63 10.17 -15.85 -6.73
C CYS A 63 10.69 -16.50 -5.44
N GLY A 64 9.92 -16.46 -4.35
CA GLY A 64 10.33 -17.04 -3.06
C GLY A 64 11.25 -16.16 -2.21
N GLU A 65 11.68 -15.01 -2.72
CA GLU A 65 12.59 -14.08 -2.03
C GLU A 65 11.87 -13.24 -0.96
N LYS A 66 12.58 -12.88 0.11
CA LYS A 66 12.07 -12.02 1.20
C LYS A 66 12.42 -10.55 0.98
N ALA A 67 12.03 -10.03 -0.18
CA ALA A 67 12.35 -8.67 -0.60
C ALA A 67 11.09 -7.96 -1.09
N GLY A 68 10.10 -7.82 -0.21
CA GLY A 68 8.87 -7.08 -0.47
C GLY A 68 8.98 -5.63 0.03
N LYS A 69 8.64 -4.67 -0.83
CA LYS A 69 8.56 -3.25 -0.51
C LYS A 69 7.10 -2.81 -0.52
N LEU A 70 6.63 -2.19 0.56
CA LEU A 70 5.27 -1.69 0.66
C LEU A 70 5.16 -0.31 0.02
N ARG A 71 4.17 -0.17 -0.87
CA ARG A 71 3.80 1.04 -1.58
C ARG A 71 2.42 1.44 -1.11
N PHE A 72 2.29 2.69 -0.69
CA PHE A 72 1.03 3.26 -0.23
C PHE A 72 0.47 4.18 -1.29
N GLY A 73 -0.83 4.09 -1.54
CA GLY A 73 -1.46 4.87 -2.59
C GLY A 73 -2.97 4.67 -2.64
N SER A 74 -3.55 5.02 -3.78
CA SER A 74 -4.95 4.74 -4.05
C SER A 74 -5.14 4.37 -5.52
N TYR A 75 -6.09 3.48 -5.79
CA TYR A 75 -6.51 3.24 -7.16
C TYR A 75 -7.42 4.37 -7.63
N VAL A 76 -6.96 5.10 -8.63
CA VAL A 76 -7.83 6.03 -9.35
C VAL A 76 -8.38 5.31 -10.56
N THR A 77 -9.70 5.19 -10.62
CA THR A 77 -10.37 4.84 -11.87
C THR A 77 -10.16 6.01 -12.82
N ALA A 78 -9.60 5.74 -14.00
CA ALA A 78 -9.66 6.69 -15.10
C ALA A 78 -11.11 6.82 -15.54
N ILE A 79 -11.90 7.57 -14.77
CA ILE A 79 -13.13 8.17 -15.24
C ILE A 79 -12.63 9.38 -16.02
N GLY A 80 -12.83 9.40 -17.34
CA GLY A 80 -12.69 10.64 -18.08
C GLY A 80 -13.52 11.71 -17.37
N ASP A 81 -12.90 12.87 -17.16
CA ASP A 81 -13.49 14.11 -16.67
C ASP A 81 -13.72 14.27 -15.15
N GLY A 82 -12.87 15.15 -14.60
CA GLY A 82 -13.19 16.22 -13.65
C GLY A 82 -14.24 15.98 -12.56
N SER A 83 -13.78 15.92 -11.31
CA SER A 83 -14.39 16.69 -10.21
C SER A 83 -13.52 16.64 -8.95
N CYS A 84 -12.48 17.49 -8.94
CA CYS A 84 -11.91 17.98 -7.69
C CYS A 84 -12.97 18.87 -7.02
N SER A 85 -13.85 18.26 -6.23
CA SER A 85 -14.82 19.00 -5.42
C SER A 85 -14.12 19.48 -4.14
N SER A 86 -13.34 20.55 -4.26
CA SER A 86 -12.96 21.38 -3.12
C SER A 86 -14.24 21.98 -2.54
N GLN A 87 -14.80 21.38 -1.50
CA GLN A 87 -15.86 22.03 -0.73
C GLN A 87 -15.19 23.11 0.15
N ARG A 88 -15.15 24.33 -0.41
CA ARG A 88 -14.97 25.57 0.33
C ARG A 88 -16.31 25.87 1.01
N THR A 89 -16.41 25.69 2.32
CA THR A 89 -17.51 26.23 3.12
C THR A 89 -17.08 27.55 3.74
N GLU A 90 -17.96 28.53 3.57
CA GLU A 90 -17.89 29.94 4.00
C GLU A 90 -17.86 30.11 5.53
#